data_AF-A0A7C7LGW4-F1
#
_entry.id   AF-A0A7C7LGW4-F1
#
_cell.length_a   1.000
_cell.length_b   1.000
_cell.length_c   1.000
_cell.angle_alpha   90.00
_cell.angle_beta   90.00
_cell.angle_gamma   90.00
#
_symmetry.space_group_name_H-M   'P 1'
#
loop_
_entity.id
_entity.type
_entity.pdbx_description
1 polymer ?
#
loop_
_entity_poly.entity_id
_entity_poly.type
_entity_poly.pdbx_seq_one_letter_code
_entity_poly.pdbx_strand_id
1 'polypeptide(L)'
;MGLRWYDIRSFGIEGKGWSGTKRPYARLPAKAEGVVREPVWQLAQHSAGLCVRFVTSAKAISARWQLWSQSLAMVHMPATGVSGLDLYIKDPSRPKGKQYHWIGFGKPEKFPENKAELVGGLDGQPHEFILYLPLYNGVEKVEIGINVEADIEKAPARMVKPIAMYGTSILHGGCASRPGMCLILPL
;
A
#
# COMPACT_ATOMS: atom_id res chain seq x y z
N MET A 1 18.10 6.60 18.68
CA MET A 1 17.04 5.66 19.11
C MET A 1 16.78 4.68 17.96
N GLY A 2 16.65 3.38 18.24
CA GLY A 2 16.45 2.36 17.20
C GLY A 2 15.01 2.31 16.66
N LEU A 3 14.82 1.59 15.55
CA LEU A 3 13.50 1.26 15.00
C LEU A 3 13.26 -0.24 15.08
N ARG A 4 12.03 -0.66 15.45
CA ARG A 4 11.54 -2.03 15.27
C ARG A 4 10.83 -2.13 13.93
N TRP A 5 11.14 -3.17 13.15
CA TRP A 5 10.60 -3.38 11.81
C TRP A 5 9.62 -4.55 11.77
N TYR A 6 8.46 -4.34 11.17
CA TYR A 6 7.38 -5.32 11.07
C TYR A 6 6.99 -5.54 9.63
N ASP A 7 6.96 -6.79 9.18
CA ASP A 7 6.47 -7.14 7.85
C ASP A 7 4.95 -6.95 7.76
N ILE A 8 4.49 -6.19 6.77
CA ILE A 8 3.07 -5.83 6.67
C ILE A 8 2.16 -7.03 6.44
N ARG A 9 2.72 -8.17 5.97
CA ARG A 9 1.95 -9.42 5.81
C ARG A 9 1.40 -9.94 7.13
N SER A 10 2.05 -9.62 8.25
CA SER A 10 1.56 -9.99 9.59
C SER A 10 0.26 -9.27 9.98
N PHE A 11 -0.02 -8.10 9.39
CA PHE A 11 -1.26 -7.35 9.60
C PHE A 11 -2.37 -7.72 8.61
N GLY A 12 -2.05 -8.49 7.57
CA GLY A 12 -2.99 -8.88 6.52
C GLY A 12 -3.14 -7.82 5.43
N ILE A 13 -3.03 -8.27 4.17
CA ILE A 13 -3.16 -7.41 3.00
C ILE A 13 -4.63 -7.31 2.59
N GLU A 14 -5.12 -6.10 2.46
CA GLU A 14 -6.48 -5.77 2.00
C GLU A 14 -6.48 -5.38 0.51
N GLY A 15 -7.66 -5.37 -0.11
CA GLY A 15 -7.81 -5.10 -1.55
C GLY A 15 -7.43 -6.26 -2.46
N LYS A 16 -7.14 -7.44 -1.90
CA LYS A 16 -6.70 -8.63 -2.64
C LYS A 16 -7.83 -9.65 -2.77
N GLY A 17 -8.30 -9.91 -3.99
CA GLY A 17 -9.42 -10.83 -4.24
C GLY A 17 -9.07 -12.32 -4.25
N TRP A 18 -7.78 -12.68 -4.23
CA TRP A 18 -7.33 -14.07 -4.41
C TRP A 18 -6.20 -14.44 -3.45
N SER A 19 -6.24 -15.68 -2.95
CA SER A 19 -5.09 -16.36 -2.36
C SER A 19 -4.32 -17.14 -3.44
N GLY A 20 -3.14 -17.68 -3.11
CA GLY A 20 -2.35 -18.49 -4.05
C GLY A 20 -1.82 -17.70 -5.26
N THR A 21 -1.47 -16.44 -5.05
CA THR A 21 -0.84 -15.60 -6.08
C THR A 21 0.64 -15.95 -6.23
N LYS A 22 1.19 -15.84 -7.46
CA LYS A 22 2.61 -16.14 -7.72
C LYS A 22 3.56 -15.25 -6.90
N ARG A 23 3.17 -13.99 -6.70
CA ARG A 23 3.86 -13.02 -5.83
C ARG A 23 2.95 -12.61 -4.67
N PRO A 24 3.47 -12.30 -3.48
CA PRO A 24 2.66 -11.93 -2.33
C PRO A 24 1.74 -10.73 -2.56
N TYR A 25 2.15 -9.79 -3.41
CA TYR A 25 1.43 -8.55 -3.71
C TYR A 25 0.86 -8.50 -5.14
N ALA A 26 0.76 -9.64 -5.82
CA ALA A 26 0.06 -9.73 -7.10
C ALA A 26 -1.47 -9.80 -6.90
N ARG A 27 -2.21 -9.45 -7.96
CA ARG A 27 -3.68 -9.32 -7.95
C ARG A 27 -4.42 -10.48 -8.59
N LEU A 28 -3.73 -11.34 -9.36
CA LEU A 28 -4.31 -12.56 -9.91
C LEU A 28 -3.66 -13.81 -9.31
N PRO A 29 -4.40 -14.93 -9.18
CA PRO A 29 -3.87 -16.19 -8.68
C PRO A 29 -2.88 -16.80 -9.69
N ALA A 30 -1.93 -17.61 -9.21
CA ALA A 30 -0.90 -18.21 -10.06
C ALA A 30 -1.49 -19.02 -11.24
N LYS A 31 -2.65 -19.66 -11.03
CA LYS A 31 -3.37 -20.40 -12.09
C LYS A 31 -3.86 -19.57 -13.28
N ALA A 32 -3.78 -18.23 -13.21
CA ALA A 32 -4.13 -17.37 -14.33
C ALA A 32 -2.98 -17.21 -15.34
N GLU A 33 -1.74 -17.56 -14.97
CA GLU A 33 -0.58 -17.54 -15.85
C GLU A 33 -0.80 -18.47 -17.05
N GLY A 34 -0.59 -17.96 -18.27
CA GLY A 34 -0.86 -18.69 -19.51
C GLY A 34 -2.34 -18.85 -19.88
N VAL A 35 -3.28 -18.48 -18.99
CA VAL A 35 -4.73 -18.47 -19.29
C VAL A 35 -5.17 -17.08 -19.75
N VAL A 36 -4.75 -16.04 -19.03
CA VAL A 36 -4.99 -14.66 -19.46
C VAL A 36 -3.94 -14.21 -20.46
N ARG A 37 -4.27 -13.20 -21.27
CA ARG A 37 -3.30 -12.57 -22.18
C ARG A 37 -2.07 -12.09 -21.42
N GLU A 38 -0.90 -12.22 -22.02
CA GLU A 38 0.37 -11.86 -21.40
C GLU A 38 0.41 -10.43 -20.82
N PRO A 39 -0.08 -9.38 -21.51
CA PRO A 39 -0.11 -8.04 -20.90
C PRO A 39 -1.01 -7.94 -19.66
N VAL A 40 -2.10 -8.71 -19.59
CA VAL A 40 -2.98 -8.78 -18.41
C VAL A 40 -2.24 -9.46 -17.26
N TRP A 41 -1.53 -10.56 -17.56
CA TRP A 41 -0.73 -11.27 -16.57
C TRP A 41 0.36 -10.39 -15.95
N GLN A 42 1.10 -9.65 -16.78
CA GLN A 42 2.15 -8.73 -16.33
C GLN A 42 1.58 -7.60 -15.46
N LEU A 43 0.49 -6.96 -15.91
CA LEU A 43 -0.18 -5.90 -15.12
C LEU A 43 -0.78 -6.41 -13.80
N ALA A 44 -1.16 -7.69 -13.74
CA ALA A 44 -1.64 -8.30 -12.51
C ALA A 44 -0.54 -8.48 -11.45
N GLN A 45 0.74 -8.37 -11.82
CA GLN A 45 1.85 -8.42 -10.85
C GLN A 45 2.07 -7.10 -10.11
N HIS A 46 1.44 -6.00 -10.57
CA HIS A 46 1.46 -4.71 -9.86
C HIS A 46 0.52 -4.70 -8.65
N SER A 47 0.85 -3.87 -7.66
CA SER A 47 0.18 -3.84 -6.35
C SER A 47 -1.00 -2.87 -6.26
N ALA A 48 -1.53 -2.39 -7.41
CA ALA A 48 -2.58 -1.37 -7.43
C ALA A 48 -3.82 -1.76 -6.62
N GLY A 49 -4.25 -0.86 -5.74
CA GLY A 49 -5.42 -1.06 -4.90
C GLY A 49 -5.18 -2.02 -3.72
N LEU A 50 -3.95 -2.52 -3.53
CA LEU A 50 -3.59 -3.23 -2.31
C LEU A 50 -3.21 -2.25 -1.21
N CYS A 51 -3.56 -2.58 0.03
CA CYS A 51 -3.16 -1.82 1.19
C CYS A 51 -2.99 -2.72 2.42
N VAL A 52 -2.46 -2.13 3.49
CA VAL A 52 -2.47 -2.72 4.83
C VAL A 52 -3.07 -1.73 5.82
N ARG A 53 -3.79 -2.24 6.81
CA ARG A 53 -4.27 -1.46 7.95
C ARG A 53 -3.66 -1.96 9.24
N PHE A 54 -3.26 -1.02 10.09
CA PHE A 54 -2.63 -1.28 11.36
C PHE A 54 -2.98 -0.18 12.36
N VAL A 55 -2.86 -0.48 13.65
CA VAL A 55 -3.00 0.48 14.74
C VAL A 55 -1.63 0.62 15.41
N THR A 56 -1.17 1.84 15.67
CA THR A 56 0.11 2.06 16.37
C THR A 56 0.10 3.32 17.22
N SER A 57 0.84 3.28 18.33
CA SER A 57 1.16 4.42 19.21
C SER A 57 2.51 5.09 18.87
N ALA A 58 3.02 4.84 17.67
CA ALA A 58 4.30 5.39 17.23
C ALA A 58 4.28 6.91 17.11
N LYS A 59 5.41 7.55 17.47
CA LYS A 59 5.62 9.00 17.28
C LYS A 59 6.10 9.35 15.86
N ALA A 60 6.60 8.36 15.14
CA ALA A 60 6.99 8.44 13.75
C ALA A 60 6.82 7.07 13.10
N ILE A 61 6.47 7.06 11.81
CA ILE A 61 6.30 5.84 11.02
C ILE A 61 7.26 5.91 9.85
N SER A 62 8.18 4.97 9.79
CA SER A 62 9.03 4.72 8.64
C SER A 62 8.52 3.52 7.84
N ALA A 63 8.90 3.45 6.57
CA ALA A 63 8.74 2.24 5.77
C ALA A 63 10.01 1.93 5.00
N ARG A 64 10.22 0.65 4.75
CA ARG A 64 11.15 0.16 3.73
C ARG A 64 10.44 -0.82 2.83
N TRP A 65 10.69 -0.75 1.54
CA TRP A 65 10.03 -1.62 0.57
C TRP A 65 10.96 -1.98 -0.57
N GLN A 66 10.74 -3.17 -1.13
CA GLN A 66 11.49 -3.71 -2.25
C GLN A 66 10.57 -3.79 -3.47
N LEU A 67 10.96 -3.10 -4.55
CA LEU A 67 10.22 -3.06 -5.79
C LEU A 67 10.61 -4.22 -6.71
N TRP A 68 9.67 -4.63 -7.55
CA TRP A 68 9.88 -5.67 -8.53
C TRP A 68 10.51 -5.14 -9.84
N SER A 69 10.06 -3.98 -10.32
CA SER A 69 10.54 -3.37 -11.55
C SER A 69 11.43 -2.16 -11.29
N GLN A 70 12.51 -2.03 -12.07
CA GLN A 70 13.38 -0.84 -12.06
C GLN A 70 12.71 0.42 -12.62
N SER A 71 11.58 0.28 -13.31
CA SER A 71 10.83 1.40 -13.89
C SER A 71 10.09 2.15 -12.79
N LEU A 72 10.77 3.10 -12.14
CA LEU A 72 10.22 3.80 -10.98
C LEU A 72 9.08 4.76 -11.32
N ALA A 73 9.04 5.28 -12.55
CA ALA A 73 8.07 6.25 -13.05
C ALA A 73 7.66 5.92 -14.50
N MET A 74 6.66 6.63 -15.00
CA MET A 74 6.34 6.66 -16.43
C MET A 74 6.40 8.11 -16.92
N VAL A 75 6.59 8.33 -18.22
CA VAL A 75 6.69 9.69 -18.80
C VAL A 75 5.51 10.61 -18.46
N HIS A 76 4.36 10.02 -18.14
CA HIS A 76 3.10 10.69 -17.87
C HIS A 76 2.59 10.42 -16.43
N MET A 77 3.35 9.71 -15.59
CA MET A 77 2.93 9.34 -14.23
C MET A 77 4.12 9.42 -13.25
N PRO A 78 3.99 10.17 -12.14
CA PRO A 78 5.10 10.40 -11.23
C PRO A 78 5.53 9.12 -10.49
N ALA A 79 6.80 9.07 -10.08
CA ALA A 79 7.36 7.93 -9.37
C ALA A 79 6.59 7.60 -8.08
N THR A 80 6.07 8.61 -7.40
CA THR A 80 5.24 8.48 -6.20
C THR A 80 3.97 7.67 -6.45
N GLY A 81 3.33 7.80 -7.61
CA GLY A 81 2.15 7.00 -7.99
C GLY A 81 2.52 5.61 -8.48
N VAL A 82 3.57 5.52 -9.31
CA VAL A 82 4.00 4.26 -9.94
C VAL A 82 4.59 3.29 -8.92
N SER A 83 5.49 3.77 -8.04
CA SER A 83 6.37 2.97 -7.19
C SER A 83 6.37 3.38 -5.71
N GLY A 84 5.60 4.39 -5.32
CA GLY A 84 5.57 4.92 -3.97
C GLY A 84 4.56 4.27 -3.04
N LEU A 85 4.61 4.68 -1.78
CA LEU A 85 3.64 4.32 -0.73
C LEU A 85 2.83 5.56 -0.32
N ASP A 86 1.61 5.37 0.16
CA ASP A 86 0.74 6.48 0.56
C ASP A 86 0.07 6.18 1.91
N LEU A 87 0.29 7.04 2.90
CA LEU A 87 -0.12 6.82 4.29
C LEU A 87 -1.26 7.74 4.70
N TYR A 88 -2.29 7.13 5.27
CA TYR A 88 -3.48 7.81 5.76
C TYR A 88 -3.69 7.44 7.23
N ILE A 89 -4.18 8.40 8.01
CA ILE A 89 -4.59 8.23 9.41
C ILE A 89 -6.10 8.36 9.53
N LYS A 90 -6.71 7.57 10.41
CA LYS A 90 -8.13 7.64 10.74
C LYS A 90 -8.36 8.68 11.83
N ASP A 91 -9.28 9.58 11.58
CA ASP A 91 -9.75 10.58 12.53
C ASP A 91 -11.24 10.32 12.82
N PRO A 92 -11.59 9.81 14.02
CA PRO A 92 -12.96 9.48 14.36
C PRO A 92 -13.85 10.72 14.52
N SER A 93 -13.28 11.93 14.68
CA SER A 93 -14.03 13.17 14.77
C SER A 93 -14.59 13.64 13.42
N ARG A 94 -14.06 13.10 12.31
CA ARG A 94 -14.52 13.42 10.96
C ARG A 94 -15.81 12.69 10.60
N PRO A 95 -16.59 13.23 9.63
CA PRO A 95 -17.80 12.60 9.14
C PRO A 95 -17.58 11.15 8.72
N LYS A 96 -18.57 10.29 9.02
CA LYS A 96 -18.58 8.89 8.58
C LYS A 96 -18.37 8.81 7.07
N GLY A 97 -17.43 7.95 6.64
CA GLY A 97 -17.02 7.83 5.23
C GLY A 97 -15.92 8.81 4.80
N LYS A 98 -15.50 9.75 5.66
CA LYS A 98 -14.38 10.69 5.41
C LYS A 98 -13.37 10.72 6.57
N GLN A 99 -13.29 9.62 7.31
CA GLN A 99 -12.46 9.53 8.52
C GLN A 99 -10.98 9.41 8.19
N TYR A 100 -10.61 8.82 7.06
CA TYR A 100 -9.22 8.75 6.65
C TYR A 100 -8.78 10.01 5.94
N HIS A 101 -7.61 10.53 6.31
CA HIS A 101 -6.97 11.62 5.62
C HIS A 101 -5.46 11.39 5.49
N TRP A 102 -4.89 11.98 4.46
CA TRP A 102 -3.48 11.83 4.12
C TRP A 102 -2.59 12.44 5.21
N ILE A 103 -1.52 11.74 5.56
CA ILE A 103 -0.54 12.22 6.55
C ILE A 103 0.91 12.04 6.10
N GLY A 104 1.17 11.27 5.04
CA GLY A 104 2.52 10.98 4.62
C GLY A 104 2.60 10.12 3.38
N PHE A 105 3.80 9.99 2.82
CA PHE A 105 4.04 9.16 1.64
C PHE A 105 5.48 8.67 1.60
N GLY A 106 5.71 7.56 0.90
CA GLY A 106 7.04 7.02 0.64
C GLY A 106 7.44 7.37 -0.78
N LYS A 107 8.38 8.31 -0.94
CA LYS A 107 8.98 8.60 -2.25
C LYS A 107 9.94 7.47 -2.63
N PRO A 108 9.75 6.80 -3.78
CA PRO A 108 10.74 5.87 -4.30
C PRO A 108 11.89 6.66 -4.94
N GLU A 109 13.11 6.31 -4.59
CA GLU A 109 14.33 6.98 -5.06
C GLU A 109 15.26 6.04 -5.83
N LYS A 110 15.21 4.73 -5.55
CA LYS A 110 16.08 3.75 -6.19
C LYS A 110 15.42 2.38 -6.31
N PHE A 111 16.03 1.52 -7.11
CA PHE A 111 15.66 0.12 -7.23
C PHE A 111 16.77 -0.78 -6.65
N PRO A 112 16.45 -1.92 -6.01
CA PRO A 112 15.10 -2.36 -5.64
C PRO A 112 14.63 -1.78 -4.30
N GLU A 113 15.55 -1.40 -3.41
CA GLU A 113 15.25 -1.09 -2.02
C GLU A 113 15.05 0.40 -1.76
N ASN A 114 13.92 0.75 -1.18
CA ASN A 114 13.61 2.10 -0.73
C ASN A 114 13.39 2.11 0.77
N LYS A 115 13.69 3.24 1.41
CA LYS A 115 13.44 3.48 2.82
C LYS A 115 13.13 4.97 3.01
N ALA A 116 12.07 5.28 3.73
CA ALA A 116 11.68 6.64 4.02
C ALA A 116 11.00 6.72 5.40
N GLU A 117 11.16 7.85 6.07
CA GLU A 117 10.19 8.26 7.09
C GLU A 117 8.95 8.77 6.37
N LEU A 118 7.78 8.18 6.66
CA LEU A 118 6.51 8.56 6.03
C LEU A 118 5.88 9.75 6.74
N VAL A 119 5.97 9.76 8.07
CA VAL A 119 5.44 10.79 8.96
C VAL A 119 6.23 10.78 10.28
N GLY A 120 6.44 11.96 10.85
CA GLY A 120 6.94 12.17 12.20
C GLY A 120 6.07 13.15 12.99
N GLY A 121 6.32 13.28 14.29
CA GLY A 121 5.61 14.25 15.15
C GLY A 121 4.20 13.83 15.53
N LEU A 122 3.90 12.53 15.56
CA LEU A 122 2.63 12.00 16.08
C LEU A 122 2.57 12.13 17.61
N ASP A 123 1.35 12.17 18.15
CA ASP A 123 1.06 12.39 19.57
C ASP A 123 1.44 11.22 20.50
N GLY A 124 1.81 10.07 19.93
CA GLY A 124 2.12 8.85 20.67
C GLY A 124 0.88 8.12 21.22
N GLN A 125 -0.32 8.46 20.75
CA GLN A 125 -1.55 7.73 21.04
C GLN A 125 -1.82 6.67 19.97
N PRO A 126 -2.56 5.58 20.28
CA PRO A 126 -2.95 4.60 19.29
C PRO A 126 -3.86 5.20 18.22
N HIS A 127 -3.40 5.20 16.97
CA HIS A 127 -4.18 5.60 15.80
C HIS A 127 -4.26 4.48 14.77
N GLU A 128 -5.39 4.39 14.07
CA GLU A 128 -5.54 3.47 12.93
C GLU A 128 -5.01 4.13 11.65
N PHE A 129 -4.19 3.40 10.90
CA PHE A 129 -3.58 3.84 9.65
C PHE A 129 -3.95 2.92 8.48
N ILE A 130 -3.92 3.49 7.27
CA ILE A 130 -3.93 2.75 6.00
C ILE A 130 -2.67 3.11 5.22
N LEU A 131 -1.92 2.11 4.78
CA LEU A 131 -0.80 2.27 3.86
C LEU A 131 -1.13 1.63 2.51
N TYR A 132 -1.31 2.46 1.49
CA TYR A 132 -1.54 2.01 0.11
C TYR A 132 -0.23 1.69 -0.61
N LEU A 133 -0.26 0.63 -1.42
CA LEU A 133 0.88 0.10 -2.16
C LEU A 133 0.98 0.66 -3.59
N PRO A 134 2.13 0.54 -4.27
CA PRO A 134 2.35 1.12 -5.59
C PRO A 134 1.32 0.72 -6.65
N LEU A 135 0.96 1.65 -7.53
CA LEU A 135 -0.06 1.40 -8.56
C LEU A 135 0.52 0.66 -9.76
N TYR A 136 1.68 1.09 -10.27
CA TYR A 136 2.24 0.59 -11.54
C TYR A 136 3.59 -0.12 -11.34
N ASN A 137 3.83 -0.64 -10.14
CA ASN A 137 4.96 -1.49 -9.83
C ASN A 137 4.54 -2.63 -8.90
N GLY A 138 5.20 -3.77 -9.03
CA GLY A 138 5.10 -4.87 -8.08
C GLY A 138 5.94 -4.59 -6.85
N VAL A 139 5.53 -5.17 -5.72
CA VAL A 139 6.32 -5.13 -4.49
C VAL A 139 6.68 -6.56 -4.10
N GLU A 140 7.89 -6.75 -3.60
CA GLU A 140 8.37 -8.03 -3.06
C GLU A 140 8.24 -8.07 -1.53
N LYS A 141 8.51 -6.93 -0.88
CA LYS A 141 8.49 -6.78 0.57
C LYS A 141 8.14 -5.36 0.98
N VAL A 142 7.39 -5.20 2.07
CA VAL A 142 7.21 -3.93 2.77
C VAL A 142 7.31 -4.19 4.26
N GLU A 143 8.04 -3.33 4.96
CA GLU A 143 8.12 -3.34 6.41
C GLU A 143 7.86 -1.94 6.95
N ILE A 144 7.12 -1.88 8.05
CA ILE A 144 6.85 -0.66 8.81
C ILE A 144 7.84 -0.58 9.96
N GLY A 145 8.52 0.57 10.08
CA GLY A 145 9.45 0.89 11.14
C GLY A 145 8.81 1.85 12.14
N ILE A 146 8.81 1.49 13.43
CA ILE A 146 8.31 2.34 14.53
C ILE A 146 9.37 2.49 15.62
N ASN A 147 9.23 3.51 16.48
CA ASN A 147 10.06 3.65 17.66
C ASN A 147 9.91 2.45 18.61
N VAL A 148 11.01 2.06 19.28
CA VAL A 148 11.06 0.81 20.09
C VAL A 148 9.95 0.72 21.12
N GLU A 149 9.65 1.82 21.81
CA GLU A 149 8.64 1.88 22.88
C GLU A 149 7.18 1.91 22.38
N ALA A 150 6.94 2.01 21.07
CA ALA A 150 5.58 2.03 20.52
C ALA A 150 5.07 0.64 20.19
N ASP A 151 3.76 0.47 20.30
CA ASP A 151 3.06 -0.76 19.93
C ASP A 151 2.53 -0.67 18.50
N ILE A 152 2.41 -1.82 17.85
CA ILE A 152 1.76 -1.94 16.54
C ILE A 152 1.00 -3.27 16.46
N GLU A 153 -0.22 -3.20 15.97
CA GLU A 153 -1.08 -4.36 15.80
C GLU A 153 -1.93 -4.26 14.53
N LYS A 154 -2.53 -5.39 14.16
CA LYS A 154 -3.46 -5.47 13.05
C LYS A 154 -4.72 -4.65 13.35
N ALA A 155 -5.19 -3.86 12.39
CA ALA A 155 -6.44 -3.12 12.54
C ALA A 155 -7.68 -4.06 12.59
N PRO A 156 -8.77 -3.65 13.26
CA PRO A 156 -10.01 -4.43 13.31
C PRO A 156 -10.54 -4.79 11.92
N ALA A 157 -11.00 -6.03 11.75
CA ALA A 157 -11.52 -6.50 10.46
C ALA A 157 -12.72 -5.68 9.97
N ARG A 158 -12.81 -5.45 8.65
CA ARG A 158 -13.99 -4.84 8.03
C ARG A 158 -15.03 -5.91 7.70
N MET A 159 -16.27 -5.67 8.14
CA MET A 159 -17.42 -6.51 7.83
C MET A 159 -18.19 -5.96 6.62
N VAL A 160 -17.51 -5.87 5.47
CA VAL A 160 -18.10 -5.38 4.21
C VAL A 160 -17.98 -6.43 3.12
N LYS A 161 -18.99 -6.52 2.25
CA LYS A 161 -18.92 -7.40 1.08
C LYS A 161 -17.93 -6.83 0.06
N PRO A 162 -17.04 -7.65 -0.52
CA PRO A 162 -16.11 -7.17 -1.53
C PRO A 162 -16.85 -6.77 -2.81
N ILE A 163 -16.37 -5.71 -3.47
CA ILE A 163 -16.82 -5.29 -4.81
C ILE A 163 -15.65 -5.48 -5.76
N ALA A 164 -15.87 -6.23 -6.84
CA ALA A 164 -14.88 -6.43 -7.90
C ALA A 164 -15.04 -5.36 -8.98
N MET A 165 -13.95 -4.69 -9.33
CA MET A 165 -13.91 -3.69 -10.39
C MET A 165 -12.94 -4.15 -11.48
N TYR A 166 -13.37 -4.06 -12.74
CA TYR A 166 -12.56 -4.38 -13.92
C TYR A 166 -12.64 -3.24 -14.92
N GLY A 167 -11.52 -2.87 -15.53
CA GLY A 167 -11.45 -1.67 -16.35
C GLY A 167 -10.07 -1.41 -16.92
N THR A 168 -9.89 -0.20 -17.41
CA THR A 168 -8.70 0.24 -18.16
C THR A 168 -7.60 0.77 -17.24
N SER A 169 -6.58 1.42 -17.83
CA SER A 169 -5.54 2.14 -17.11
C SER A 169 -6.07 3.17 -16.11
N ILE A 170 -7.24 3.77 -16.37
CA ILE A 170 -7.90 4.72 -15.48
C ILE A 170 -8.21 4.06 -14.13
N LEU A 171 -8.78 2.85 -14.18
CA LEU A 171 -9.11 2.08 -12.98
C LEU A 171 -7.84 1.61 -12.25
N HIS A 172 -6.79 1.25 -12.99
CA HIS A 172 -5.48 0.87 -12.44
C HIS A 172 -4.80 2.05 -11.72
N GLY A 173 -5.17 3.29 -12.07
CA GLY A 173 -4.67 4.51 -11.44
C GLY A 173 -3.74 5.34 -12.33
N GLY A 174 -3.75 5.17 -13.65
CA GLY A 174 -3.11 6.11 -14.57
C GLY A 174 -3.95 7.40 -14.67
N CYS A 175 -3.49 8.60 -14.28
CA CYS A 175 -2.19 8.99 -13.70
C CYS A 175 -2.34 9.62 -12.31
N ALA A 176 -2.86 8.87 -11.35
CA ALA A 176 -2.91 9.28 -9.96
C ALA A 176 -1.49 9.65 -9.45
N SER A 177 -1.39 10.77 -8.74
CA SER A 177 -0.11 11.29 -8.24
C SER A 177 0.48 10.46 -7.10
N ARG A 178 -0.36 9.71 -6.39
CA ARG A 178 -0.02 8.81 -5.28
C ARG A 178 -1.01 7.62 -5.24
N PRO A 179 -0.64 6.48 -4.65
CA PRO A 179 -1.51 5.31 -4.56
C PRO A 179 -2.91 5.56 -4.02
N GLY A 180 -3.05 6.32 -2.94
CA GLY A 180 -4.33 6.63 -2.29
C GLY A 180 -5.17 7.67 -3.03
N MET A 181 -4.83 8.00 -4.28
CA MET A 181 -5.56 8.95 -5.13
C MET A 181 -6.14 8.30 -6.39
N CYS A 182 -5.99 6.98 -6.58
CA CYS A 182 -6.67 6.31 -7.68
C CYS A 182 -8.19 6.25 -7.45
N LEU A 183 -8.95 6.04 -8.52
CA LEU A 183 -10.41 6.12 -8.49
C LEU A 183 -11.05 5.14 -7.50
N ILE A 184 -10.44 3.95 -7.33
CA ILE A 184 -10.97 2.87 -6.50
C ILE A 184 -9.94 2.47 -5.46
N LEU A 185 -10.30 2.65 -4.20
CA LEU A 185 -9.52 2.23 -3.05
C LEU A 185 -10.33 1.23 -2.22
N PRO A 186 -9.69 0.22 -1.61
CA PRO A 186 -10.34 -0.60 -0.59
C PRO A 186 -10.70 0.26 0.64
N LEU A 187 -11.98 0.63 0.75
CA LEU A 187 -12.57 1.36 1.88
C LEU A 187 -13.35 0.46 2.83
#